data_AF-A0A9X3WFA5-F1
#
_entry.id   AF-A0A9X3WFA5-F1
#
_cell.length_a   1.000
_cell.length_b   1.000
_cell.length_c   1.000
_cell.angle_alpha   90.00
_cell.angle_beta   90.00
_cell.angle_gamma   90.00
#
_symmetry.space_group_name_H-M   'P 1'
#
loop_
_entity.id
_entity.type
_entity.pdbx_description
1 polymer ?
#
loop_
_entity_poly.entity_id
_entity_poly.type
_entity_poly.pdbx_seq_one_letter_code
_entity_poly.pdbx_strand_id
1 'polypeptide(L)'
;MVTGEQAYLDLCRTVLENGNKKEDRTNTGTFSVFGHQMRFDLSEGFPLLTTKRVPFRLIASELLWFIKGDTNIKYLLKYNNNIWNEWAFKKWVESEEYNGPDMTDFSNRSQIDTAFHALYKEEMEKFKERVLVDDAFAEKYGNLGSVYGQQWRAWKTSQGETIDQLKQVIEAIKHNPDSRRHMVTAWNPEDVPSNMALPPCHTMFQFYVANGKLSCQLYQRSGDVFLGVPFNIASYALLTHLIAHECNLEVGEFIHTLGDAHIYSNHLEQVNTQLGREPMPFPTLKLSKDVTSVFDFEMEDMEIENYASHPAIKAPVAV
;
A
#
# COMPACT_ATOMS: atom_id res chain seq x y z
N MET A 1 26.18 1.60 0.70
CA MET A 1 24.87 2.26 0.72
C MET A 1 24.31 2.12 2.11
N VAL A 2 23.65 3.15 2.63
CA VAL A 2 22.89 3.06 3.88
C VAL A 2 21.73 2.08 3.67
N THR A 3 21.47 1.19 4.63
CA THR A 3 20.41 0.19 4.60
C THR A 3 19.43 0.40 5.76
N GLY A 4 18.29 -0.28 5.71
CA GLY A 4 17.32 -0.30 6.81
C GLY A 4 16.57 1.02 7.02
N GLU A 5 16.12 1.30 8.24
CA GLU A 5 15.30 2.48 8.54
C GLU A 5 16.04 3.80 8.25
N GLN A 6 17.36 3.80 8.38
CA GLN A 6 18.17 4.99 8.09
C GLN A 6 18.04 5.42 6.61
N ALA A 7 17.85 4.48 5.67
CA ALA A 7 17.60 4.83 4.27
C ALA A 7 16.31 5.63 4.09
N TYR A 8 15.25 5.31 4.84
CA TYR A 8 14.00 6.06 4.84
C TYR A 8 14.16 7.45 5.50
N LEU A 9 14.90 7.54 6.60
CA LEU A 9 15.15 8.82 7.26
C LEU A 9 16.01 9.74 6.39
N ASP A 10 16.97 9.19 5.66
CA ASP A 10 17.80 9.94 4.70
C ASP A 10 16.98 10.43 3.50
N LEU A 11 16.01 9.64 3.02
CA LEU A 11 15.02 10.11 2.05
C LEU A 11 14.23 11.31 2.60
N CYS A 12 13.75 11.24 3.85
CA CYS A 12 13.05 12.35 4.47
C CYS A 12 13.92 13.63 4.51
N ARG A 13 15.18 13.53 4.96
CA ARG A 13 16.12 14.66 4.97
C ARG A 13 16.37 15.19 3.56
N THR A 14 16.59 14.30 2.59
CA THR A 14 16.81 14.66 1.20
C THR A 14 15.66 15.49 0.64
N VAL A 15 14.42 15.10 0.90
CA VAL A 15 13.22 15.82 0.43
C VAL A 15 13.08 17.17 1.16
N LEU A 16 13.37 17.24 2.45
CA LEU A 16 13.29 18.51 3.19
C LEU A 16 14.37 19.52 2.75
N GLU A 17 15.59 19.06 2.49
CA GLU A 17 16.73 19.91 2.18
C GLU A 17 16.79 20.28 0.69
N ASN A 18 16.47 19.33 -0.20
CA ASN A 18 16.66 19.46 -1.65
C ASN A 18 15.35 19.41 -2.44
N GLY A 19 14.21 19.23 -1.78
CA GLY A 19 12.92 19.12 -2.44
C GLY A 19 12.46 20.43 -3.07
N ASN A 20 12.03 20.38 -4.32
CA ASN A 20 11.41 21.53 -4.97
C ASN A 20 9.98 21.67 -4.47
N LYS A 21 9.57 22.90 -4.14
CA LYS A 21 8.17 23.19 -3.83
C LYS A 21 7.33 23.03 -5.11
N LYS A 22 6.28 22.22 -5.05
CA LYS A 22 5.35 21.98 -6.15
C LYS A 22 3.92 22.14 -5.65
N GLU A 23 3.06 22.74 -6.48
CA GLU A 23 1.63 22.55 -6.34
C GLU A 23 1.26 21.13 -6.76
N ASP A 24 0.15 20.62 -6.23
CA ASP A 24 -0.28 19.25 -6.47
C ASP A 24 -1.81 19.16 -6.56
N ARG A 25 -2.31 17.98 -6.98
CA ARG A 25 -3.74 17.76 -7.25
C ARG A 25 -4.66 17.97 -6.03
N THR A 26 -4.13 17.90 -4.81
CA THR A 26 -4.91 18.05 -3.56
C THR A 26 -4.93 19.50 -3.06
N ASN A 27 -4.34 20.45 -3.80
CA ASN A 27 -4.19 21.86 -3.41
C ASN A 27 -3.47 22.07 -2.05
N THR A 28 -2.73 21.07 -1.57
CA THR A 28 -1.98 21.15 -0.30
C THR A 28 -0.57 21.71 -0.53
N GLY A 29 0.04 21.36 -1.66
CA GLY A 29 1.42 21.65 -1.98
C GLY A 29 2.38 20.63 -1.36
N THR A 30 3.49 20.39 -2.05
CA THR A 30 4.48 19.38 -1.69
C THR A 30 5.91 19.90 -1.82
N PHE A 31 6.83 19.24 -1.12
CA PHE A 31 8.27 19.28 -1.39
C PHE A 31 8.65 17.95 -2.03
N SER A 32 9.28 17.98 -3.20
CA SER A 32 9.47 16.77 -4.01
C SER A 32 10.86 16.65 -4.60
N VAL A 33 11.37 15.42 -4.63
CA VAL A 33 12.54 15.00 -5.40
C VAL A 33 12.13 13.93 -6.41
N PHE A 34 12.78 13.90 -7.57
CA PHE A 34 12.47 12.96 -8.64
C PHE A 34 13.60 11.95 -8.83
N GLY A 35 13.29 10.67 -8.61
CA GLY A 35 14.27 9.59 -8.64
C GLY A 35 14.94 9.41 -7.28
N HIS A 36 14.64 8.32 -6.60
CA HIS A 36 15.33 7.88 -5.40
C HIS A 36 15.30 6.36 -5.29
N GLN A 37 16.30 5.76 -4.62
CA GLN A 37 16.31 4.32 -4.38
C GLN A 37 16.77 4.01 -2.95
N MET A 38 16.00 3.19 -2.25
CA MET A 38 16.33 2.64 -0.93
C MET A 38 16.51 1.12 -1.03
N ARG A 39 17.27 0.53 -0.12
CA ARG A 39 17.49 -0.92 -0.03
C ARG A 39 17.35 -1.39 1.42
N PHE A 40 16.64 -2.50 1.61
CA PHE A 40 16.39 -3.12 2.90
C PHE A 40 16.82 -4.59 2.83
N ASP A 41 17.82 -4.98 3.62
CA ASP A 41 18.19 -6.38 3.78
C ASP A 41 17.17 -7.06 4.69
N LEU A 42 16.37 -7.97 4.13
CA LEU A 42 15.27 -8.63 4.85
C LEU A 42 15.78 -9.72 5.80
N SER A 43 17.07 -10.09 5.72
CA SER A 43 17.69 -11.00 6.68
C SER A 43 18.06 -10.31 8.01
N GLU A 44 18.12 -8.97 8.03
CA GLU A 44 18.41 -8.19 9.24
C GLU A 44 17.16 -7.87 10.09
N GLY A 45 15.96 -8.16 9.57
CA GLY A 45 14.68 -7.92 10.23
C GLY A 45 13.59 -7.48 9.25
N PHE A 46 12.34 -7.48 9.72
CA PHE A 46 11.21 -7.02 8.91
C PHE A 46 11.11 -5.49 8.97
N PRO A 47 11.17 -4.76 7.83
CA PRO A 47 11.34 -3.30 7.80
C PRO A 47 10.04 -2.53 8.12
N LEU A 48 9.50 -2.78 9.31
CA LEU A 48 8.42 -2.00 9.92
C LEU A 48 9.05 -0.89 10.76
N LEU A 49 8.86 0.36 10.33
CA LEU A 49 9.53 1.51 10.95
C LEU A 49 9.34 1.55 12.47
N THR A 50 10.38 1.97 13.17
CA THR A 50 10.43 2.04 14.63
C THR A 50 10.42 3.48 15.14
N THR A 51 10.86 4.46 14.34
CA THR A 51 10.79 5.89 14.66
C THR A 51 9.35 6.42 14.68
N LYS A 52 8.38 5.67 14.17
CA LYS A 52 6.95 5.84 14.44
C LYS A 52 6.23 4.50 14.35
N ARG A 53 5.19 4.31 15.17
CA ARG A 53 4.35 3.12 15.11
C ARG A 53 3.60 3.02 13.78
N VAL A 54 3.76 1.88 13.09
CA VAL A 54 3.09 1.52 11.83
C VAL A 54 2.15 0.32 12.07
N PRO A 55 0.87 0.38 11.63
CA PRO A 55 -0.11 -0.65 11.94
C PRO A 55 -0.01 -1.87 11.00
N PHE A 56 0.80 -2.86 11.37
CA PHE A 56 1.02 -4.09 10.56
C PHE A 56 -0.27 -4.79 10.12
N ARG A 57 -1.30 -4.88 10.99
CA ARG A 57 -2.56 -5.55 10.62
C ARG A 57 -3.26 -4.92 9.42
N LEU A 58 -3.15 -3.59 9.26
CA LEU A 58 -3.71 -2.89 8.11
C LEU A 58 -2.91 -3.17 6.84
N ILE A 59 -1.58 -3.24 6.95
CA ILE A 59 -0.67 -3.62 5.83
C ILE A 59 -0.97 -5.05 5.37
N ALA A 60 -1.01 -5.99 6.31
CA ALA A 60 -1.20 -7.41 6.02
C ALA A 60 -2.59 -7.67 5.39
N SER A 61 -3.67 -7.11 5.97
CA SER A 61 -5.02 -7.28 5.39
C SER A 61 -5.13 -6.67 4.00
N GLU A 62 -4.54 -5.49 3.75
CA GLU A 62 -4.50 -4.90 2.41
C GLU A 62 -3.72 -5.76 1.41
N LEU A 63 -2.56 -6.28 1.80
CA LEU A 63 -1.78 -7.14 0.92
C LEU A 63 -2.52 -8.45 0.62
N LEU A 64 -3.12 -9.09 1.63
CA LEU A 64 -3.93 -10.30 1.43
C LEU A 64 -5.09 -10.05 0.46
N TRP A 65 -5.74 -8.90 0.55
CA TRP A 65 -6.79 -8.47 -0.37
C TRP A 65 -6.27 -8.37 -1.82
N PHE A 66 -5.10 -7.75 -2.03
CA PHE A 66 -4.47 -7.67 -3.34
C PHE A 66 -4.08 -9.04 -3.90
N ILE A 67 -3.35 -9.86 -3.13
CA ILE A 67 -2.86 -11.14 -3.63
C ILE A 67 -4.02 -12.12 -3.88
N LYS A 68 -5.16 -12.01 -3.18
CA LYS A 68 -6.37 -12.79 -3.45
C LYS A 68 -7.14 -12.30 -4.68
N GLY A 69 -6.75 -11.15 -5.25
CA GLY A 69 -7.34 -10.60 -6.46
C GLY A 69 -8.68 -9.90 -6.25
N ASP A 70 -9.03 -9.61 -5.00
CA ASP A 70 -10.28 -8.94 -4.65
C ASP A 70 -10.15 -7.42 -4.88
N THR A 71 -11.27 -6.79 -5.22
CA THR A 71 -11.41 -5.35 -5.48
C THR A 71 -12.55 -4.73 -4.67
N ASN A 72 -13.21 -5.52 -3.83
CA ASN A 72 -14.29 -5.08 -2.97
C ASN A 72 -13.80 -4.75 -1.55
N ILE A 73 -14.09 -3.54 -1.05
CA ILE A 73 -13.67 -3.11 0.29
C ILE A 73 -14.34 -3.91 1.43
N LYS A 74 -15.39 -4.70 1.15
CA LYS A 74 -16.06 -5.54 2.16
C LYS A 74 -15.08 -6.45 2.89
N TYR A 75 -14.08 -7.00 2.19
CA TYR A 75 -13.01 -7.78 2.82
C TYR A 75 -12.23 -6.94 3.84
N LEU A 76 -11.79 -5.74 3.44
CA LEU A 76 -11.01 -4.83 4.30
C LEU A 76 -11.81 -4.40 5.54
N LEU A 77 -13.10 -4.11 5.39
CA LEU A 77 -13.97 -3.72 6.50
C LEU A 77 -14.09 -4.80 7.58
N LYS A 78 -14.07 -6.09 7.21
CA LYS A 78 -14.06 -7.21 8.20
C LYS A 78 -12.83 -7.19 9.10
N TYR A 79 -11.73 -6.62 8.63
CA TYR A 79 -10.49 -6.47 9.38
C TYR A 79 -10.30 -5.06 9.97
N ASN A 80 -11.38 -4.25 10.01
CA ASN A 80 -11.36 -2.85 10.42
C ASN A 80 -10.31 -2.03 9.64
N ASN A 81 -10.08 -2.39 8.39
CA ASN A 81 -9.21 -1.67 7.49
C ASN A 81 -10.05 -0.69 6.66
N ASN A 82 -9.83 0.59 6.91
CA ASN A 82 -10.63 1.69 6.37
C ASN A 82 -9.88 2.53 5.33
N ILE A 83 -8.67 2.10 4.93
CA ILE A 83 -7.78 2.87 4.04
C ILE A 83 -8.52 3.24 2.76
N TRP A 84 -9.24 2.28 2.18
CA TRP A 84 -9.88 2.43 0.86
C TRP A 84 -11.30 3.00 0.88
N ASN A 85 -11.83 3.34 2.05
CA ASN A 85 -13.25 3.67 2.19
C ASN A 85 -13.65 4.94 1.44
N GLU A 86 -12.79 5.97 1.41
CA GLU A 86 -13.15 7.26 0.83
C GLU A 86 -13.41 7.17 -0.68
N TRP A 87 -12.68 6.31 -1.40
CA TRP A 87 -12.91 6.08 -2.83
C TRP A 87 -14.25 5.37 -3.10
N ALA A 88 -14.59 4.36 -2.31
CA ALA A 88 -15.86 3.66 -2.41
C ALA A 88 -17.04 4.56 -1.98
N PHE A 89 -16.85 5.32 -0.90
CA PHE A 89 -17.83 6.27 -0.39
C PHE A 89 -18.12 7.37 -1.41
N LYS A 90 -17.08 7.93 -2.04
CA LYS A 90 -17.22 8.90 -3.13
C LYS A 90 -18.12 8.37 -4.25
N LYS A 91 -17.86 7.15 -4.72
CA LYS A 91 -18.67 6.47 -5.74
C LYS A 91 -20.15 6.36 -5.33
N TRP A 92 -20.42 6.13 -4.04
CA TRP A 92 -21.78 6.06 -3.52
C TRP A 92 -22.45 7.43 -3.46
N VAL A 93 -21.81 8.42 -2.83
CA VAL A 93 -22.42 9.75 -2.62
C VAL A 93 -22.58 10.57 -3.91
N GLU A 94 -21.81 10.25 -4.95
CA GLU A 94 -21.96 10.84 -6.29
C GLU A 94 -23.02 10.12 -7.15
N SER A 95 -23.65 9.06 -6.65
CA SER A 95 -24.66 8.29 -7.39
C SER A 95 -26.09 8.79 -7.18
N GLU A 96 -26.97 8.52 -8.15
CA GLU A 96 -28.39 8.88 -8.07
C GLU A 96 -29.17 8.19 -6.93
N GLU A 97 -28.61 7.13 -6.33
CA GLU A 97 -29.23 6.43 -5.20
C GLU A 97 -28.89 7.03 -3.84
N TYR A 98 -27.95 7.98 -3.79
CA TYR A 98 -27.62 8.67 -2.56
C TYR A 98 -28.65 9.76 -2.26
N ASN A 99 -29.38 9.58 -1.16
CA ASN A 99 -30.42 10.50 -0.70
C ASN A 99 -30.07 11.17 0.65
N GLY A 100 -28.78 11.19 0.99
CA GLY A 100 -28.27 11.79 2.22
C GLY A 100 -27.97 13.29 2.06
N PRO A 101 -27.37 13.92 3.08
CA PRO A 101 -26.93 15.31 3.01
C PRO A 101 -25.83 15.53 1.96
N ASP A 102 -25.63 16.77 1.52
CA ASP A 102 -24.57 17.09 0.54
C ASP A 102 -23.17 16.73 1.06
N MET A 103 -22.54 15.77 0.37
CA MET A 103 -21.19 15.26 0.62
C MET A 103 -20.17 15.76 -0.41
N THR A 104 -20.51 16.75 -1.23
CA THR A 104 -19.55 17.32 -2.19
C THR A 104 -18.32 17.84 -1.45
N ASP A 105 -17.12 17.50 -1.92
CA ASP A 105 -15.86 17.91 -1.29
C ASP A 105 -15.73 17.49 0.19
N PHE A 106 -16.28 16.32 0.54
CA PHE A 106 -16.33 15.85 1.94
C PHE A 106 -14.96 15.79 2.61
N SER A 107 -13.90 15.43 1.86
CA SER A 107 -12.57 15.30 2.43
C SER A 107 -12.07 16.63 2.99
N ASN A 108 -12.10 17.70 2.19
CA ASN A 108 -11.64 19.02 2.64
C ASN A 108 -12.58 19.64 3.69
N ARG A 109 -13.90 19.56 3.46
CA ARG A 109 -14.90 20.10 4.40
C ARG A 109 -14.79 19.47 5.79
N SER A 110 -14.54 18.17 5.87
CA SER A 110 -14.41 17.46 7.16
C SER A 110 -13.22 17.92 8.00
N GLN A 111 -12.19 18.51 7.36
CA GLN A 111 -11.01 19.01 8.06
C GLN A 111 -11.20 20.40 8.67
N ILE A 112 -12.13 21.20 8.12
CA ILE A 112 -12.33 22.61 8.50
C ILE A 112 -13.66 22.89 9.21
N ASP A 113 -14.69 22.09 8.97
CA ASP A 113 -16.03 22.24 9.54
C ASP A 113 -16.33 21.08 10.50
N THR A 114 -16.39 21.38 11.79
CA THR A 114 -16.64 20.39 12.84
C THR A 114 -18.05 19.80 12.79
N ALA A 115 -19.05 20.57 12.38
CA ALA A 115 -20.42 20.09 12.26
C ALA A 115 -20.54 19.15 11.05
N PHE A 116 -19.93 19.53 9.92
CA PHE A 116 -19.85 18.66 8.76
C PHE A 116 -19.04 17.40 9.03
N HIS A 117 -17.94 17.48 9.79
CA HIS A 117 -17.15 16.31 10.19
C HIS A 117 -17.97 15.27 10.95
N ALA A 118 -18.84 15.71 11.86
CA ALA A 118 -19.73 14.81 12.58
C ALA A 118 -20.71 14.11 11.63
N LEU A 119 -21.25 14.86 10.66
CA LEU A 119 -22.16 14.35 9.63
C LEU A 119 -21.47 13.36 8.68
N TYR A 120 -20.27 13.69 8.20
CA TYR A 120 -19.43 12.81 7.38
C TYR A 120 -19.17 11.48 8.08
N LYS A 121 -18.82 11.51 9.38
CA LYS A 121 -18.62 10.29 10.17
C LYS A 121 -19.88 9.45 10.25
N GLU A 122 -21.04 10.06 10.51
CA GLU A 122 -22.30 9.34 10.57
C GLU A 122 -22.62 8.63 9.25
N GLU A 123 -22.48 9.36 8.13
CA GLU A 123 -22.77 8.82 6.79
C GLU A 123 -21.75 7.77 6.36
N MET A 124 -20.48 7.93 6.71
CA MET A 124 -19.44 6.92 6.49
C MET A 124 -19.72 5.63 7.28
N GLU A 125 -20.16 5.73 8.53
CA GLU A 125 -20.52 4.53 9.31
C GLU A 125 -21.74 3.82 8.72
N LYS A 126 -22.77 4.54 8.28
CA LYS A 126 -23.92 3.95 7.55
C LYS A 126 -23.47 3.24 6.27
N PHE A 127 -22.58 3.88 5.51
CA PHE A 127 -22.02 3.30 4.29
C PHE A 127 -21.29 1.99 4.59
N LYS A 128 -20.38 1.99 5.57
CA LYS A 128 -19.61 0.81 5.97
C LYS A 128 -20.50 -0.33 6.45
N GLU A 129 -21.48 -0.03 7.31
CA GLU A 129 -22.45 -1.02 7.78
C GLU A 129 -23.20 -1.64 6.61
N ARG A 130 -23.68 -0.81 5.67
CA ARG A 130 -24.41 -1.31 4.50
C ARG A 130 -23.54 -2.18 3.59
N VAL A 131 -22.27 -1.84 3.36
CA VAL A 131 -21.34 -2.71 2.63
C VAL A 131 -21.13 -4.06 3.34
N LEU A 132 -21.12 -4.08 4.67
CA LEU A 132 -20.95 -5.32 5.43
C LEU A 132 -22.19 -6.23 5.37
N VAL A 133 -23.40 -5.67 5.43
CA VAL A 133 -24.65 -6.45 5.60
C VAL A 133 -25.48 -6.65 4.32
N ASP A 134 -25.31 -5.83 3.30
CA ASP A 134 -26.06 -5.89 2.03
C ASP A 134 -25.11 -6.23 0.87
N ASP A 135 -25.14 -7.48 0.41
CA ASP A 135 -24.25 -7.98 -0.66
C ASP A 135 -24.48 -7.25 -2.00
N ALA A 136 -25.72 -6.87 -2.32
CA ALA A 136 -26.01 -6.13 -3.55
C ALA A 136 -25.44 -4.71 -3.49
N PHE A 137 -25.56 -4.05 -2.33
CA PHE A 137 -24.94 -2.75 -2.11
C PHE A 137 -23.40 -2.85 -2.15
N ALA A 138 -22.84 -3.89 -1.51
CA ALA A 138 -21.41 -4.15 -1.51
C ALA A 138 -20.86 -4.36 -2.93
N GLU A 139 -21.53 -5.17 -3.75
CA GLU A 139 -21.10 -5.41 -5.14
C GLU A 139 -21.11 -4.12 -5.96
N LYS A 140 -22.13 -3.29 -5.78
CA LYS A 140 -22.29 -2.05 -6.53
C LYS A 140 -21.33 -0.94 -6.08
N TYR A 141 -21.24 -0.69 -4.77
CA TYR A 141 -20.56 0.48 -4.22
C TYR A 141 -19.26 0.16 -3.47
N GLY A 142 -19.07 -1.09 -3.06
CA GLY A 142 -17.82 -1.54 -2.42
C GLY A 142 -16.70 -1.87 -3.41
N ASN A 143 -17.01 -2.09 -4.69
CA ASN A 143 -16.03 -2.43 -5.73
C ASN A 143 -15.33 -1.18 -6.29
N LEU A 144 -13.99 -1.14 -6.20
CA LEU A 144 -13.14 -0.03 -6.64
C LEU A 144 -12.73 -0.07 -8.12
N GLY A 145 -13.20 -1.06 -8.87
CA GLY A 145 -12.79 -1.27 -10.27
C GLY A 145 -11.44 -1.98 -10.39
N SER A 146 -10.71 -1.72 -11.47
CA SER A 146 -9.49 -2.45 -11.81
C SER A 146 -8.25 -2.01 -11.00
N VAL A 147 -8.33 -2.07 -9.67
CA VAL A 147 -7.23 -1.79 -8.73
C VAL A 147 -6.22 -2.95 -8.67
N TYR A 148 -5.23 -2.87 -7.77
CA TYR A 148 -4.08 -3.80 -7.72
C TYR A 148 -4.44 -5.28 -7.80
N GLY A 149 -5.43 -5.75 -7.03
CA GLY A 149 -5.80 -7.17 -7.01
C GLY A 149 -6.21 -7.70 -8.38
N GLN A 150 -7.09 -6.99 -9.08
CA GLN A 150 -7.49 -7.36 -10.44
C GLN A 150 -6.30 -7.29 -11.41
N GLN A 151 -5.44 -6.27 -11.33
CA GLN A 151 -4.28 -6.20 -12.22
C GLN A 151 -3.30 -7.36 -11.98
N TRP A 152 -3.08 -7.76 -10.73
CA TRP A 152 -2.14 -8.84 -10.38
C TRP A 152 -2.66 -10.23 -10.71
N ARG A 153 -3.97 -10.47 -10.54
CA ARG A 153 -4.57 -11.82 -10.59
C ARG A 153 -5.51 -12.05 -11.78
N ALA A 154 -6.02 -10.99 -12.41
CA ALA A 154 -7.05 -11.07 -13.44
C ALA A 154 -6.90 -9.95 -14.50
N TRP A 155 -5.68 -9.74 -15.01
CA TRP A 155 -5.43 -8.77 -16.06
C TRP A 155 -6.19 -9.14 -17.33
N LYS A 156 -7.10 -8.29 -17.80
CA LYS A 156 -7.93 -8.55 -18.97
C LYS A 156 -7.12 -8.42 -20.27
N THR A 157 -7.21 -9.43 -21.15
CA THR A 157 -6.58 -9.39 -22.47
C THR A 157 -7.54 -8.82 -23.50
N SER A 158 -7.00 -8.38 -24.64
CA SER A 158 -7.81 -7.95 -25.79
C SER A 158 -8.67 -9.09 -26.40
N GLN A 159 -8.42 -10.34 -26.00
CA GLN A 159 -9.18 -11.51 -26.44
C GLN A 159 -10.28 -11.91 -25.46
N GLY A 160 -10.47 -11.15 -24.37
CA GLY A 160 -11.47 -11.43 -23.33
C GLY A 160 -11.04 -12.50 -22.32
N GLU A 161 -9.76 -12.88 -22.32
CA GLU A 161 -9.18 -13.79 -21.33
C GLU A 161 -8.59 -13.01 -20.15
N THR A 162 -8.14 -13.72 -19.11
CA THR A 162 -7.47 -13.14 -17.94
C THR A 162 -6.09 -13.73 -17.72
N ILE A 163 -5.11 -12.87 -17.40
CA ILE A 163 -3.74 -13.25 -17.02
C ILE A 163 -3.59 -13.10 -15.50
N ASP A 164 -3.25 -14.20 -14.82
CA ASP A 164 -2.83 -14.19 -13.42
C ASP A 164 -1.31 -13.98 -13.36
N GLN A 165 -0.88 -12.72 -13.40
CA GLN A 165 0.54 -12.34 -13.42
C GLN A 165 1.28 -12.83 -12.18
N LEU A 166 0.66 -12.72 -11.00
CA LEU A 166 1.28 -13.09 -9.74
C LEU A 166 1.48 -14.61 -9.63
N LYS A 167 0.48 -15.41 -9.99
CA LYS A 167 0.63 -16.87 -10.03
C LYS A 167 1.68 -17.29 -11.06
N GLN A 168 1.67 -16.69 -12.25
CA GLN A 168 2.64 -17.01 -13.30
C GLN A 168 4.08 -16.68 -12.87
N VAL A 169 4.31 -15.56 -12.17
CA VAL A 169 5.66 -15.22 -11.72
C VAL A 169 6.14 -16.15 -10.60
N ILE A 170 5.27 -16.55 -9.68
CA ILE A 170 5.60 -17.52 -8.63
C ILE A 170 6.01 -18.86 -9.25
N GLU A 171 5.21 -19.37 -10.20
CA GLU A 171 5.55 -20.61 -10.90
C GLU A 171 6.84 -20.47 -11.73
N ALA A 172 7.08 -19.31 -12.34
CA ALA A 172 8.32 -19.05 -13.05
C ALA A 172 9.53 -19.03 -12.10
N ILE A 173 9.42 -18.48 -10.90
CA ILE A 173 10.50 -18.47 -9.90
C ILE A 173 10.86 -19.91 -9.49
N LYS A 174 9.87 -20.77 -9.26
CA LYS A 174 10.10 -22.18 -8.90
C LYS A 174 10.85 -22.97 -9.98
N HIS A 175 10.59 -22.68 -11.25
CA HIS A 175 11.08 -23.50 -12.38
C HIS A 175 12.21 -22.86 -13.19
N ASN A 176 12.40 -21.53 -13.12
CA ASN A 176 13.38 -20.78 -13.88
C ASN A 176 13.88 -19.55 -13.08
N PRO A 177 14.54 -19.75 -11.92
CA PRO A 177 14.89 -18.68 -10.98
C PRO A 177 15.87 -17.64 -11.53
N ASP A 178 16.68 -17.99 -12.54
CA ASP A 178 17.64 -17.08 -13.18
C ASP A 178 16.99 -16.13 -14.20
N SER A 179 15.67 -16.21 -14.38
CA SER A 179 14.96 -15.37 -15.34
C SER A 179 15.04 -13.90 -14.96
N ARG A 180 15.38 -13.08 -15.94
CA ARG A 180 15.36 -11.61 -15.84
C ARG A 180 13.97 -11.02 -16.13
N ARG A 181 12.92 -11.85 -16.12
CA ARG A 181 11.55 -11.49 -16.53
C ARG A 181 10.51 -11.76 -15.44
N HIS A 182 10.93 -11.98 -14.20
CA HIS A 182 10.00 -12.14 -13.09
C HIS A 182 9.36 -10.80 -12.73
N MET A 183 8.34 -10.37 -13.48
CA MET A 183 7.72 -9.06 -13.33
C MET A 183 6.21 -9.17 -13.17
N VAL A 184 5.65 -8.21 -12.44
CA VAL A 184 4.21 -7.97 -12.35
C VAL A 184 3.99 -6.47 -12.52
N THR A 185 3.00 -6.09 -13.33
CA THR A 185 2.62 -4.69 -13.55
C THR A 185 1.17 -4.43 -13.15
N ALA A 186 0.94 -3.33 -12.45
CA ALA A 186 -0.39 -2.79 -12.19
C ALA A 186 -0.76 -1.66 -13.18
N TRP A 187 0.20 -1.20 -14.01
CA TRP A 187 -0.04 -0.10 -14.92
C TRP A 187 -0.70 -0.57 -16.21
N ASN A 188 -2.03 -0.50 -16.28
CA ASN A 188 -2.79 -0.74 -17.50
C ASN A 188 -3.16 0.58 -18.20
N PRO A 189 -2.57 0.89 -19.37
CA PRO A 189 -2.88 2.11 -20.11
C PRO A 189 -4.35 2.26 -20.52
N GLU A 190 -5.10 1.16 -20.64
CA GLU A 190 -6.53 1.18 -20.96
C GLU A 190 -7.40 1.58 -19.76
N ASP A 191 -7.06 1.09 -18.56
CA ASP A 191 -7.85 1.34 -17.35
C ASP A 191 -7.51 2.66 -16.65
N VAL A 192 -6.24 3.11 -16.72
CA VAL A 192 -5.75 4.31 -16.03
C VAL A 192 -6.60 5.57 -16.28
N PRO A 193 -7.08 5.87 -17.49
CA PRO A 193 -7.85 7.08 -17.74
C PRO A 193 -9.27 7.09 -17.16
N SER A 194 -9.92 5.93 -16.98
CA SER A 194 -11.38 5.89 -16.81
C SER A 194 -11.93 4.79 -15.89
N ASN A 195 -11.14 3.79 -15.51
CA ASN A 195 -11.63 2.58 -14.84
C ASN A 195 -10.90 2.27 -13.52
N MET A 196 -10.26 3.27 -12.93
CA MET A 196 -9.57 3.17 -11.64
C MET A 196 -9.97 4.33 -10.74
N ALA A 197 -10.35 4.04 -9.49
CA ALA A 197 -10.60 5.08 -8.49
C ALA A 197 -9.35 5.95 -8.23
N LEU A 198 -8.16 5.34 -8.31
CA LEU A 198 -6.87 6.01 -8.33
C LEU A 198 -5.89 5.19 -9.16
N PRO A 199 -5.20 5.78 -10.17
CA PRO A 199 -4.16 5.07 -10.89
C PRO A 199 -3.06 4.53 -9.94
N PRO A 200 -2.59 3.28 -10.11
CA PRO A 200 -1.60 2.66 -9.23
C PRO A 200 -0.37 3.52 -8.97
N CYS A 201 -0.08 3.79 -7.71
CA CYS A 201 1.19 4.42 -7.29
C CYS A 201 2.35 3.44 -7.43
N HIS A 202 2.12 2.16 -7.11
CA HIS A 202 3.05 1.06 -7.34
C HIS A 202 2.83 0.51 -8.75
N THR A 203 3.67 0.92 -9.71
CA THR A 203 3.36 0.64 -11.12
C THR A 203 3.76 -0.77 -11.52
N MET A 204 4.93 -1.23 -11.06
CA MET A 204 5.44 -2.57 -11.33
C MET A 204 6.47 -2.99 -10.30
N PHE A 205 6.68 -4.30 -10.17
CA PHE A 205 7.76 -4.86 -9.38
C PHE A 205 8.41 -6.05 -10.10
N GLN A 206 9.67 -6.28 -9.77
CA GLN A 206 10.50 -7.34 -10.35
C GLN A 206 11.12 -8.17 -9.23
N PHE A 207 11.07 -9.50 -9.37
CA PHE A 207 11.80 -10.42 -8.52
C PHE A 207 13.14 -10.81 -9.12
N TYR A 208 14.06 -11.21 -8.25
CA TYR A 208 15.37 -11.71 -8.60
C TYR A 208 15.80 -12.80 -7.63
N VAL A 209 16.31 -13.92 -8.13
CA VAL A 209 16.85 -15.00 -7.31
C VAL A 209 18.36 -15.07 -7.50
N ALA A 210 19.10 -15.12 -6.40
CA ALA A 210 20.53 -15.43 -6.41
C ALA A 210 20.93 -16.12 -5.11
N ASN A 211 21.79 -17.13 -5.19
CA ASN A 211 22.31 -17.85 -4.03
C ASN A 211 21.22 -18.37 -3.08
N GLY A 212 20.08 -18.84 -3.63
CA GLY A 212 18.95 -19.32 -2.84
C GLY A 212 18.11 -18.24 -2.15
N LYS A 213 18.37 -16.95 -2.44
CA LYS A 213 17.66 -15.79 -1.86
C LYS A 213 16.79 -15.08 -2.88
N LEU A 214 15.57 -14.74 -2.49
CA LEU A 214 14.61 -13.96 -3.27
C LEU A 214 14.67 -12.48 -2.88
N SER A 215 14.95 -11.61 -3.86
CA SER A 215 14.85 -10.16 -3.74
C SER A 215 13.68 -9.62 -4.56
N CYS A 216 13.15 -8.47 -4.17
CA CYS A 216 12.09 -7.76 -4.88
C CYS A 216 12.47 -6.29 -5.07
N GLN A 217 12.32 -5.78 -6.30
CA GLN A 217 12.42 -4.35 -6.58
C GLN A 217 11.06 -3.79 -6.98
N LEU A 218 10.61 -2.75 -6.29
CA LEU A 218 9.42 -1.98 -6.64
C LEU A 218 9.81 -0.70 -7.38
N TYR A 219 9.10 -0.40 -8.48
CA TYR A 219 9.02 0.96 -9.01
C TYR A 219 7.69 1.61 -8.58
N GLN A 220 7.78 2.64 -7.77
CA GLN A 220 6.66 3.45 -7.31
C GLN A 220 6.74 4.83 -7.94
N ARG A 221 5.84 5.14 -8.88
CA ARG A 221 5.86 6.41 -9.62
C ARG A 221 5.66 7.65 -8.74
N SER A 222 4.99 7.48 -7.59
CA SER A 222 4.59 8.55 -6.69
C SER A 222 4.53 8.00 -5.26
N GLY A 223 5.31 8.60 -4.36
CA GLY A 223 5.37 8.18 -2.96
C GLY A 223 5.22 9.35 -2.01
N ASP A 224 4.08 9.38 -1.31
CA ASP A 224 3.92 10.16 -0.08
C ASP A 224 4.89 9.60 0.95
N VAL A 225 5.97 10.33 1.18
CA VAL A 225 7.09 9.91 2.02
C VAL A 225 6.66 9.77 3.47
N PHE A 226 5.73 10.59 3.97
CA PHE A 226 5.38 10.55 5.38
C PHE A 226 4.32 9.48 5.69
N LEU A 227 3.18 9.46 4.99
CA LEU A 227 2.11 8.51 5.31
C LEU A 227 2.24 7.19 4.52
N GLY A 228 2.50 7.27 3.22
CA GLY A 228 2.40 6.14 2.30
C GLY A 228 3.62 5.22 2.31
N VAL A 229 4.83 5.77 2.15
CA VAL A 229 6.07 5.01 2.00
C VAL A 229 6.34 4.03 3.16
N PRO A 230 6.12 4.36 4.45
CA PRO A 230 6.25 3.40 5.54
C PRO A 230 5.36 2.16 5.37
N PHE A 231 4.14 2.36 4.87
CA PHE A 231 3.20 1.29 4.54
C PHE A 231 3.69 0.44 3.37
N ASN A 232 4.22 1.11 2.35
CA ASN A 232 4.65 0.48 1.10
C ASN A 232 5.90 -0.38 1.30
N ILE A 233 6.86 0.09 2.12
CA ILE A 233 8.05 -0.68 2.49
C ILE A 233 7.63 -2.01 3.15
N ALA A 234 6.77 -1.95 4.16
CA ALA A 234 6.31 -3.13 4.87
C ALA A 234 5.46 -4.06 3.99
N SER A 235 4.61 -3.52 3.11
CA SER A 235 3.76 -4.31 2.21
C SER A 235 4.59 -5.14 1.22
N TYR A 236 5.57 -4.53 0.56
CA TYR A 236 6.40 -5.24 -0.42
C TYR A 236 7.48 -6.12 0.23
N ALA A 237 7.94 -5.78 1.43
CA ALA A 237 8.72 -6.70 2.25
C ALA A 237 7.89 -7.96 2.58
N LEU A 238 6.65 -7.80 3.04
CA LEU A 238 5.75 -8.92 3.35
C LEU A 238 5.47 -9.78 2.11
N LEU A 239 5.21 -9.16 0.96
CA LEU A 239 5.06 -9.87 -0.31
C LEU A 239 6.29 -10.71 -0.66
N THR A 240 7.49 -10.15 -0.45
CA THR A 240 8.76 -10.86 -0.68
C THR A 240 8.89 -12.07 0.24
N HIS A 241 8.57 -11.93 1.52
CA HIS A 241 8.58 -13.04 2.49
C HIS A 241 7.58 -14.15 2.11
N LEU A 242 6.36 -13.80 1.72
CA LEU A 242 5.33 -14.78 1.36
C LEU A 242 5.71 -15.56 0.09
N ILE A 243 6.25 -14.89 -0.93
CA ILE A 243 6.68 -15.57 -2.16
C ILE A 243 7.95 -16.39 -1.93
N ALA A 244 8.90 -15.90 -1.11
CA ALA A 244 10.07 -16.68 -0.74
C ALA A 244 9.66 -17.96 -0.01
N HIS A 245 8.68 -17.87 0.90
CA HIS A 245 8.10 -19.00 1.62
C HIS A 245 7.50 -20.04 0.66
N GLU A 246 6.61 -19.65 -0.25
CA GLU A 246 6.01 -20.58 -1.22
C GLU A 246 7.05 -21.20 -2.17
N CYS A 247 8.10 -20.45 -2.51
CA CYS A 247 9.17 -20.91 -3.39
C CYS A 247 10.29 -21.67 -2.66
N ASN A 248 10.19 -21.87 -1.34
CA ASN A 248 11.24 -22.46 -0.50
C ASN A 248 12.62 -21.79 -0.69
N LEU A 249 12.62 -20.46 -0.69
CA LEU A 249 13.80 -19.59 -0.78
C LEU A 249 13.99 -18.83 0.53
N GLU A 250 15.23 -18.43 0.80
CA GLU A 250 15.50 -17.40 1.81
C GLU A 250 15.12 -16.02 1.28
N VAL A 251 14.95 -15.03 2.16
CA VAL A 251 14.78 -13.64 1.75
C VAL A 251 16.14 -12.99 1.48
N GLY A 252 16.18 -12.18 0.42
CA GLY A 252 17.29 -11.29 0.08
C GLY A 252 16.95 -9.85 0.47
N GLU A 253 16.82 -8.99 -0.54
CA GLU A 253 16.61 -7.55 -0.33
C GLU A 253 15.27 -7.08 -0.89
N PHE A 254 14.66 -6.12 -0.22
CA PHE A 254 13.66 -5.25 -0.82
C PHE A 254 14.34 -3.96 -1.32
N ILE A 255 14.17 -3.66 -2.60
CA ILE A 255 14.69 -2.47 -3.26
C ILE A 255 13.50 -1.57 -3.64
N HIS A 256 13.48 -0.35 -3.12
CA HIS A 256 12.37 0.57 -3.33
C HIS A 256 12.82 1.75 -4.18
N THR A 257 12.40 1.76 -5.44
CA THR A 257 12.65 2.85 -6.39
C THR A 257 11.44 3.76 -6.46
N LEU A 258 11.66 5.06 -6.28
CA LEU A 258 10.64 6.11 -6.31
C LEU A 258 10.83 7.03 -7.51
N GLY A 259 9.72 7.36 -8.19
CA GLY A 259 9.61 8.45 -9.15
C GLY A 259 9.52 9.79 -8.41
N ASP A 260 8.32 10.36 -8.30
CA ASP A 260 8.06 11.56 -7.50
C ASP A 260 7.93 11.19 -6.01
N ALA A 261 9.02 11.39 -5.24
CA ALA A 261 9.04 11.21 -3.80
C ALA A 261 8.78 12.57 -3.12
N HIS A 262 7.67 12.67 -2.37
CA HIS A 262 7.20 13.95 -1.87
C HIS A 262 6.76 13.92 -0.41
N ILE A 263 6.94 15.05 0.27
CA ILE A 263 6.38 15.35 1.59
C ILE A 263 5.33 16.45 1.40
N TYR A 264 4.10 16.23 1.86
CA TYR A 264 3.09 17.26 1.86
C TYR A 264 3.47 18.42 2.79
N SER A 265 3.13 19.64 2.38
CA SER A 265 3.49 20.87 3.11
C SER A 265 2.96 20.89 4.56
N ASN A 266 1.84 20.22 4.82
CA ASN A 266 1.22 20.08 6.14
C ASN A 266 1.77 18.89 6.97
N HIS A 267 2.80 18.19 6.48
CA HIS A 267 3.46 17.07 7.19
C HIS A 267 4.86 17.43 7.71
N LEU A 268 5.35 18.65 7.48
CA LEU A 268 6.74 19.03 7.78
C LEU A 268 7.09 18.89 9.27
N GLU A 269 6.21 19.29 10.17
CA GLU A 269 6.44 19.18 11.63
C GLU A 269 6.53 17.71 12.07
N GLN A 270 5.67 16.87 11.50
CA GLN A 270 5.61 15.45 11.79
C GLN A 270 6.86 14.71 11.29
N VAL A 271 7.35 15.07 10.09
CA VAL A 271 8.61 14.54 9.57
C VAL A 271 9.78 14.97 10.46
N ASN A 272 9.88 16.24 10.84
CA ASN A 272 10.93 16.72 11.73
C ASN A 272 10.89 16.04 13.11
N THR A 273 9.68 15.80 13.65
CA THR A 273 9.49 15.02 14.88
C THR A 273 10.01 13.59 14.74
N GLN A 274 9.75 12.94 13.59
CA GLN A 274 10.24 11.59 13.32
C GLN A 274 11.77 11.57 13.18
N LEU A 275 12.36 12.57 12.50
CA LEU A 275 13.81 12.69 12.29
C LEU A 275 14.60 12.93 13.58
N GLY A 276 13.96 13.44 14.64
CA GLY A 276 14.54 13.60 15.97
C GLY A 276 14.53 12.34 16.84
N ARG A 277 14.08 11.19 16.30
CA ARG A 277 14.01 9.92 17.03
C ARG A 277 15.08 8.95 16.55
N GLU A 278 15.70 8.27 17.50
CA GLU A 278 16.63 7.18 17.21
C GLU A 278 15.86 5.91 16.79
N PRO A 279 16.24 5.26 15.67
CA PRO A 279 15.73 3.94 15.30
C PRO A 279 16.00 2.89 16.37
N MET A 280 15.06 1.95 16.52
CA MET A 280 15.20 0.72 17.31
C MET A 280 15.44 -0.47 16.37
N PRO A 281 15.87 -1.64 16.88
CA PRO A 281 15.95 -2.84 16.07
C PRO A 281 14.63 -3.17 15.39
N PHE A 282 14.69 -3.60 14.12
CA PHE A 282 13.51 -4.06 13.41
C PHE A 282 12.89 -5.30 14.08
N PRO A 283 11.56 -5.47 13.99
CA PRO A 283 10.92 -6.68 14.46
C PRO A 283 11.22 -7.89 13.56
N THR A 284 10.78 -9.07 14.00
CA THR A 284 10.84 -10.30 13.21
C THR A 284 9.45 -10.66 12.70
N LEU A 285 9.34 -11.02 11.42
CA LEU A 285 8.13 -11.60 10.85
C LEU A 285 8.16 -13.13 11.01
N LYS A 286 7.08 -13.69 11.57
CA LYS A 286 6.81 -15.12 11.58
C LYS A 286 5.65 -15.43 10.64
N LEU A 287 5.85 -16.45 9.81
CA LEU A 287 4.84 -17.02 8.94
C LEU A 287 4.51 -18.44 9.40
N SER A 288 3.24 -18.83 9.31
CA SER A 288 2.80 -20.21 9.51
C SER A 288 3.50 -21.13 8.53
N LYS A 289 4.00 -22.27 9.02
CA LYS A 289 4.66 -23.29 8.19
C LYS A 289 3.66 -24.24 7.54
N ASP A 290 2.41 -24.24 8.01
CA ASP A 290 1.37 -25.16 7.55
C ASP A 290 0.68 -24.66 6.27
N VAL A 291 0.81 -23.37 5.97
CA VAL A 291 0.30 -22.76 4.73
C VAL A 291 1.37 -22.84 3.65
N THR A 292 1.03 -23.39 2.49
CA THR A 292 2.00 -23.58 1.39
C THR A 292 1.86 -22.53 0.30
N SER A 293 0.63 -22.19 -0.11
CA SER A 293 0.40 -21.17 -1.12
C SER A 293 0.22 -19.78 -0.49
N VAL A 294 0.84 -18.77 -1.09
CA VAL A 294 0.65 -17.35 -0.76
C VAL A 294 -0.82 -16.92 -0.78
N PHE A 295 -1.64 -17.58 -1.60
CA PHE A 295 -3.05 -17.25 -1.76
C PHE A 295 -3.94 -17.78 -0.64
N ASP A 296 -3.45 -18.75 0.14
CA ASP A 296 -4.18 -19.39 1.23
C ASP A 296 -3.87 -18.76 2.61
N PHE A 297 -2.93 -17.80 2.67
CA PHE A 297 -2.62 -17.09 3.92
C PHE A 297 -3.82 -16.27 4.41
N GLU A 298 -4.07 -16.38 5.71
CA GLU A 298 -4.98 -15.51 6.46
C GLU A 298 -4.22 -14.67 7.50
N MET A 299 -4.93 -13.75 8.15
CA MET A 299 -4.33 -12.81 9.10
C MET A 299 -3.67 -13.51 10.30
N GLU A 300 -4.18 -14.68 10.67
CA GLU A 300 -3.73 -15.49 11.80
C GLU A 300 -2.42 -16.24 11.50
N ASP A 301 -2.07 -16.40 10.23
CA ASP A 301 -0.85 -17.10 9.77
C ASP A 301 0.39 -16.20 9.80
N MET A 302 0.26 -14.96 10.25
CA MET A 302 1.32 -13.96 10.24
C MET A 302 1.41 -13.25 11.59
N GLU A 303 2.62 -13.21 12.14
CA GLU A 303 2.89 -12.55 13.42
C GLU A 303 4.13 -11.66 13.32
N ILE A 304 4.07 -10.49 13.96
CA ILE A 304 5.20 -9.60 14.16
C ILE A 304 5.65 -9.71 15.60
N GLU A 305 6.88 -10.17 15.80
CA GLU A 305 7.50 -10.30 17.12
C GLU A 305 8.50 -9.19 17.39
N ASN A 306 8.65 -8.85 18.68
CA ASN A 306 9.65 -7.89 19.16
C ASN A 306 9.52 -6.49 18.56
N TYR A 307 8.31 -6.07 18.17
CA TYR A 307 8.09 -4.73 17.63
C TYR A 307 8.05 -3.65 18.73
N ALA A 308 9.23 -3.11 19.03
CA ALA A 308 9.37 -1.86 19.76
C ALA A 308 9.34 -0.69 18.77
N SER A 309 8.55 0.34 19.10
CA SER A 309 8.49 1.58 18.31
C SER A 309 8.20 2.78 19.19
N HIS A 310 8.64 3.94 18.74
CA HIS A 310 8.18 5.22 19.24
C HIS A 310 6.67 5.41 18.96
N PRO A 311 5.98 6.27 19.73
CA PRO A 311 4.56 6.53 19.55
C PRO A 311 4.18 6.94 18.11
N ALA A 312 2.95 6.64 17.71
CA ALA A 312 2.43 7.07 16.41
C ALA A 312 2.48 8.61 16.27
N ILE A 313 2.70 9.08 15.06
CA ILE A 313 2.65 10.51 14.71
C ILE A 313 1.45 10.70 13.78
N LYS A 314 0.47 11.49 14.19
CA LYS A 314 -0.73 11.75 13.40
C LYS A 314 -0.46 12.86 12.39
N ALA A 315 -0.90 12.65 11.15
CA ALA A 315 -0.95 13.69 10.13
C ALA A 315 -2.27 13.60 9.35
N PRO A 316 -2.79 14.73 8.85
CA PRO A 316 -3.97 14.74 7.99
C PRO A 316 -3.67 14.07 6.65
N VAL A 317 -4.62 13.30 6.12
CA VAL A 317 -4.50 12.75 4.75
C VAL A 317 -4.76 13.90 3.77
N ALA A 318 -3.90 14.04 2.76
CA ALA A 318 -4.12 14.96 1.65
C ALA A 318 -4.90 14.23 0.56
N VAL A 319 -6.10 14.72 0.20
CA VAL A 319 -7.02 14.02 -0.70
C VAL A 319 -7.33 14.84 -1.93
#